data_AF-A0A3B3TVJ4-F1
#
_entry.id   AF-A0A3B3TVJ4-F1
#
_cell.length_a   1.000
_cell.length_b   1.000
_cell.length_c   1.000
_cell.angle_alpha   90.00
_cell.angle_beta   90.00
_cell.angle_gamma   90.00
#
_symmetry.space_group_name_H-M   'P 1'
#
loop_
_entity.id
_entity.type
_entity.pdbx_description
1 polymer ?
#
loop_
_entity_poly.entity_id
_entity_poly.type
_entity_poly.pdbx_seq_one_letter_code
_entity_poly.pdbx_strand_id
1 'polypeptide(L)'
;MPDCFCLCAVLLGLLILTLAGCIFYSGLLADITVKTCCPTFNKLTFAYKFKEGAYKDSGELLKEARCIGLGLPCLGVFYEDPKKISAPLCRYAVGCILSEGENKVDEELLKQCKSSGFSVFSFPQVTHVISTSFRHTALFSTYFRVRRVYPQLERYIKVRRV
;
A
#
# COMPACT_ATOMS: atom_id res chain seq x y z
N MET A 1 42.43 -26.40 14.90
CA MET A 1 41.85 -25.13 15.43
C MET A 1 41.72 -23.99 14.40
N PRO A 2 42.57 -23.82 13.36
CA PRO A 2 42.40 -22.73 12.38
C PRO A 2 41.22 -22.97 11.41
N ASP A 3 40.87 -24.24 11.14
CA ASP A 3 39.83 -24.58 10.16
C ASP A 3 38.42 -24.14 10.59
N CYS A 4 38.15 -24.17 11.90
CA CYS A 4 36.88 -23.70 12.47
C CYS A 4 36.75 -22.18 12.36
N PHE A 5 37.84 -21.44 12.59
CA PHE A 5 37.85 -19.98 12.46
C PHE A 5 37.65 -19.55 10.99
N CYS A 6 38.30 -20.22 10.04
CA CYS A 6 38.09 -20.00 8.62
C CYS A 6 36.65 -20.30 8.20
N LEU A 7 36.07 -21.41 8.67
CA LEU A 7 34.69 -21.77 8.39
C LEU A 7 33.71 -20.71 8.93
N CYS A 8 33.91 -20.25 10.17
CA CYS A 8 33.11 -19.20 10.77
C CYS A 8 33.20 -17.88 10.00
N ALA A 9 34.40 -17.49 9.55
CA ALA A 9 34.60 -16.29 8.75
C ALA A 9 33.90 -16.37 7.39
N VAL A 10 33.96 -17.54 6.72
CA VAL A 10 33.26 -17.77 5.43
C VAL A 10 31.75 -17.73 5.61
N LEU A 11 31.22 -18.38 6.64
CA LEU A 11 29.78 -18.35 6.95
C LEU A 11 29.30 -16.95 7.28
N LEU A 12 30.07 -16.17 8.05
CA LEU A 12 29.75 -14.78 8.36
C LEU A 12 29.78 -13.91 7.08
N GLY A 13 30.76 -14.11 6.20
CA GLY A 13 30.83 -13.43 4.91
C GLY A 13 29.63 -13.70 4.02
N LEU A 14 29.22 -14.98 3.90
CA LEU A 14 28.02 -15.37 3.17
C LEU A 14 26.74 -14.75 3.78
N LEU A 15 26.64 -14.76 5.11
CA LEU A 15 25.51 -14.14 5.82
C LEU A 15 25.42 -12.64 5.48
N ILE A 16 26.52 -11.91 5.56
CA ILE A 16 26.58 -10.47 5.25
C ILE A 16 26.20 -10.22 3.79
N LEU A 17 26.71 -11.02 2.85
CA LEU A 17 26.38 -10.89 1.43
C LEU A 17 24.89 -11.12 1.18
N THR A 18 24.30 -12.13 1.83
CA THR A 18 22.86 -12.43 1.72
C THR A 18 22.02 -11.29 2.30
N LEU A 19 22.39 -10.78 3.48
CA LEU A 19 21.74 -9.61 4.10
C LEU A 19 21.81 -8.38 3.20
N ALA A 20 22.98 -8.09 2.62
CA ALA A 20 23.16 -6.98 1.69
C ALA A 20 22.25 -7.16 0.46
N GLY A 21 22.24 -8.34 -0.15
CA GLY A 21 21.35 -8.68 -1.26
C GLY A 21 19.87 -8.46 -0.91
N CYS A 22 19.43 -8.89 0.28
CA CYS A 22 18.07 -8.65 0.76
C CYS A 22 17.75 -7.16 0.93
N ILE A 23 18.69 -6.35 1.46
CA ILE A 23 18.54 -4.91 1.63
C ILE A 23 18.36 -4.22 0.27
N PHE A 24 19.17 -4.57 -0.73
CA PHE A 24 19.06 -4.03 -2.08
C PHE A 24 17.76 -4.49 -2.77
N TYR A 25 17.45 -5.79 -2.73
CA TYR A 25 16.25 -6.34 -3.37
C TYR A 25 14.94 -5.80 -2.79
N SER A 26 14.89 -5.61 -1.47
CA SER A 26 13.71 -5.08 -0.79
C SER A 26 13.44 -3.61 -1.08
N GLY A 27 14.39 -2.90 -1.70
CA GLY A 27 14.29 -1.46 -1.90
C GLY A 27 14.38 -0.67 -0.59
N LEU A 28 14.96 -1.25 0.46
CA LEU A 28 15.10 -0.59 1.77
C LEU A 28 15.92 0.70 1.66
N LEU A 29 16.83 0.79 0.70
CA LEU A 29 17.65 1.97 0.42
C LEU A 29 17.08 2.85 -0.69
N ALA A 30 15.95 2.48 -1.30
CA ALA A 30 15.34 3.30 -2.34
C ALA A 30 14.93 4.66 -1.77
N ASP A 31 15.17 5.72 -2.54
CA ASP A 31 14.68 7.05 -2.22
C ASP A 31 13.17 7.12 -2.39
N ILE A 32 12.54 7.86 -1.49
CA ILE A 32 11.10 8.11 -1.50
C ILE A 32 10.92 9.54 -1.99
N THR A 33 10.34 9.68 -3.17
CA THR A 33 10.10 10.99 -3.77
C THR A 33 8.64 11.36 -3.59
N VAL A 34 8.39 12.33 -2.69
CA VAL A 34 7.06 12.93 -2.51
C VAL A 34 6.92 14.11 -3.46
N LYS A 35 5.87 14.13 -4.27
CA LYS A 35 5.59 15.20 -5.24
C LYS A 35 4.13 15.62 -5.21
N THR A 36 3.88 16.92 -5.38
CA THR A 36 2.55 17.40 -5.77
C THR A 36 2.41 17.26 -7.28
N CYS A 37 1.36 16.58 -7.73
CA CYS A 37 1.07 16.43 -9.15
C CYS A 37 -0.44 16.40 -9.39
N CYS A 38 -0.85 16.65 -10.64
CA CYS A 38 -2.16 16.23 -11.09
C CYS A 38 -2.22 14.69 -11.01
N PRO A 39 -3.29 14.08 -10.50
CA PRO A 39 -3.37 12.64 -10.42
C PRO A 39 -3.31 12.03 -11.82
N THR A 40 -2.60 10.92 -11.94
CA THR A 40 -2.58 10.12 -13.18
C THR A 40 -3.90 9.40 -13.42
N PHE A 41 -4.76 9.34 -12.40
CA PHE A 41 -6.08 8.71 -12.46
C PHE A 41 -7.19 9.75 -12.52
N ASN A 42 -8.19 9.47 -13.36
CA ASN A 42 -9.41 10.26 -13.52
C ASN A 42 -10.50 9.77 -12.54
N LYS A 43 -11.78 9.96 -12.90
CA LYS A 43 -12.92 9.36 -12.19
C LYS A 43 -12.69 7.87 -11.98
N LEU A 44 -12.90 7.38 -10.77
CA LEU A 44 -12.55 6.01 -10.41
C LEU A 44 -13.74 5.28 -9.80
N THR A 45 -14.14 4.16 -10.38
CA THR A 45 -15.19 3.31 -9.81
C THR A 45 -14.54 2.28 -8.90
N PHE A 46 -14.87 2.37 -7.61
CA PHE A 46 -14.28 1.60 -6.53
C PHE A 46 -15.32 0.70 -5.91
N ALA A 47 -15.10 -0.62 -5.95
CA ALA A 47 -15.86 -1.57 -5.15
C ALA A 47 -15.11 -1.83 -3.86
N TYR A 48 -15.75 -1.60 -2.71
CA TYR A 48 -15.09 -1.59 -1.41
C TYR A 48 -15.91 -2.19 -0.29
N LYS A 49 -15.21 -2.67 0.74
CA LYS A 49 -15.77 -2.94 2.06
C LYS A 49 -15.26 -1.91 3.03
N PHE A 50 -16.18 -1.37 3.82
CA PHE A 50 -15.88 -0.45 4.91
C PHE A 50 -15.70 -1.25 6.20
N LYS A 51 -14.69 -0.89 7.00
CA LYS A 51 -14.44 -1.48 8.31
C LYS A 51 -13.93 -0.42 9.28
N GLU A 52 -14.28 -0.61 10.55
CA GLU A 52 -13.73 0.11 11.68
C GLU A 52 -12.83 -0.85 12.47
N GLY A 53 -11.65 -0.39 12.87
CA GLY A 53 -10.64 -1.19 13.53
C GLY A 53 -9.20 -0.88 13.11
N ALA A 54 -8.27 -1.69 13.60
CA ALA A 54 -6.85 -1.42 13.40
C ALA A 54 -6.43 -1.61 11.93
N TYR A 55 -5.71 -0.64 11.37
CA TYR A 55 -5.26 -0.70 9.97
C TYR A 55 -4.33 -1.89 9.64
N LYS A 56 -3.70 -2.50 10.65
CA LYS A 56 -2.93 -3.75 10.46
C LYS A 56 -3.82 -4.90 9.97
N ASP A 57 -5.11 -4.86 10.27
CA ASP A 57 -6.10 -5.87 9.90
C ASP A 57 -6.66 -5.61 8.48
N SER A 58 -6.21 -4.56 7.79
CA SER A 58 -6.64 -4.25 6.42
C SER A 58 -6.14 -5.28 5.40
N GLY A 59 -5.15 -6.10 5.76
CA GLY A 59 -4.58 -7.14 4.90
C GLY A 59 -5.60 -8.23 4.53
N GLU A 60 -6.52 -8.56 5.44
CA GLU A 60 -7.56 -9.55 5.18
C GLU A 60 -8.54 -9.08 4.10
N LEU A 61 -9.03 -7.84 4.23
CA LEU A 61 -9.91 -7.24 3.21
C LEU A 61 -9.19 -7.05 1.89
N LEU A 62 -7.89 -6.75 1.90
CA LEU A 62 -7.09 -6.67 0.67
C LEU A 62 -6.99 -8.03 -0.02
N LYS A 63 -6.79 -9.11 0.74
CA LYS A 63 -6.76 -10.47 0.19
C LYS A 63 -8.11 -10.83 -0.42
N GLU A 64 -9.20 -10.54 0.27
CA GLU A 64 -10.55 -10.76 -0.21
C GLU A 64 -10.83 -9.98 -1.51
N ALA A 65 -10.52 -8.69 -1.53
CA ALA A 65 -10.69 -7.84 -2.71
C ALA A 65 -9.88 -8.34 -3.91
N ARG A 66 -8.66 -8.84 -3.70
CA ARG A 66 -7.83 -9.45 -4.76
C ARG A 66 -8.43 -10.73 -5.32
N CYS A 67 -9.02 -11.57 -4.47
CA CYS A 67 -9.67 -12.81 -4.90
C CYS A 67 -10.91 -12.52 -5.75
N ILE A 68 -11.71 -11.52 -5.39
CA ILE A 68 -12.94 -11.16 -6.12
C ILE A 68 -12.63 -10.37 -7.38
N GLY A 69 -11.71 -9.39 -7.30
CA GLY A 69 -11.34 -8.53 -8.42
C GLY A 69 -10.44 -9.19 -9.46
N LEU A 70 -10.11 -10.48 -9.33
CA LEU A 70 -9.33 -11.25 -10.32
C LEU A 70 -8.06 -10.54 -10.82
N GLY A 71 -7.27 -9.97 -9.91
CA GLY A 71 -6.02 -9.28 -10.25
C GLY A 71 -6.14 -7.81 -10.62
N LEU A 72 -7.35 -7.23 -10.55
CA LEU A 72 -7.54 -5.79 -10.65
C LEU A 72 -6.71 -5.03 -9.59
N PRO A 73 -6.23 -3.81 -9.92
CA PRO A 73 -5.60 -2.94 -8.95
C PRO A 73 -6.50 -2.75 -7.72
N CYS A 74 -5.90 -2.82 -6.54
CA CYS A 74 -6.60 -2.63 -5.27
C CYS A 74 -6.31 -1.24 -4.71
N LEU A 75 -7.31 -0.66 -4.06
CA LEU A 75 -7.23 0.64 -3.40
C LEU A 75 -7.63 0.50 -1.93
N GLY A 76 -6.89 1.20 -1.06
CA GLY A 76 -7.20 1.36 0.35
C GLY A 76 -7.32 2.84 0.70
N VAL A 77 -8.40 3.21 1.36
CA VAL A 77 -8.68 4.56 1.85
C VAL A 77 -8.69 4.51 3.36
N PHE A 78 -7.83 5.32 3.99
CA PHE A 78 -7.64 5.38 5.43
C PHE A 78 -7.96 6.81 5.87
N TYR A 79 -8.96 6.98 6.74
CA TYR A 79 -9.53 8.29 7.04
C TYR A 79 -8.80 9.02 8.18
N GLU A 80 -8.29 8.28 9.16
CA GLU A 80 -7.69 8.82 10.37
C GLU A 80 -6.16 8.66 10.38
N ASP A 81 -5.51 9.48 11.20
CA ASP A 81 -4.11 9.27 11.58
C ASP A 81 -4.05 8.27 12.74
N PRO A 82 -3.49 7.06 12.55
CA PRO A 82 -3.44 6.04 13.58
C PRO A 82 -2.51 6.39 14.75
N LYS A 83 -1.73 7.49 14.66
CA LYS A 83 -0.97 8.04 15.79
C LYS A 83 -1.82 8.93 16.70
N LYS A 84 -2.96 9.43 16.20
CA LYS A 84 -3.84 10.36 16.91
C LYS A 84 -5.13 9.71 17.37
N ILE A 85 -5.66 8.77 16.59
CA ILE A 85 -6.90 8.06 16.89
C ILE A 85 -6.56 6.63 17.35
N SER A 86 -7.31 6.14 18.33
CA SER A 86 -7.13 4.77 18.84
C SER A 86 -7.51 3.75 17.77
N ALA A 87 -6.75 2.66 17.70
CA ALA A 87 -6.92 1.65 16.65
C ALA A 87 -8.36 1.12 16.49
N PRO A 88 -9.16 0.90 17.54
CA PRO A 88 -10.55 0.45 17.39
C PRO A 88 -11.47 1.47 16.73
N LEU A 89 -11.14 2.76 16.74
CA LEU A 89 -11.96 3.85 16.18
C LEU A 89 -11.48 4.29 14.78
N CYS A 90 -10.39 3.71 14.30
CA CYS A 90 -9.88 3.99 12.96
C CYS A 90 -10.81 3.37 11.91
N ARG A 91 -11.19 4.16 10.91
CA ARG A 91 -12.06 3.75 9.82
C ARG A 91 -11.26 3.64 8.54
N TYR A 92 -11.60 2.66 7.73
CA TYR A 92 -10.95 2.45 6.45
C TYR A 92 -11.86 1.70 5.47
N ALA A 93 -11.58 1.90 4.18
CA ALA A 93 -12.23 1.18 3.09
C ALA A 93 -11.16 0.50 2.24
N VAL A 94 -11.34 -0.78 1.94
CA VAL A 94 -10.43 -1.54 1.06
C VAL A 94 -11.23 -2.25 -0.01
N GLY A 95 -10.68 -2.27 -1.22
CA GLY A 95 -11.40 -2.77 -2.37
C GLY A 95 -10.58 -2.84 -3.65
N CYS A 96 -11.26 -3.08 -4.75
CA CYS A 96 -10.70 -3.13 -6.09
C CYS A 96 -11.23 -1.99 -6.97
N ILE A 97 -10.40 -1.57 -7.91
CA ILE A 97 -10.71 -0.55 -8.90
C ILE A 97 -11.41 -1.27 -10.07
N LEU A 98 -12.71 -1.01 -10.26
CA LEU A 98 -13.51 -1.63 -11.31
C LEU A 98 -13.37 -0.91 -12.66
N SER A 99 -13.23 0.41 -12.62
CA SER A 99 -12.96 1.20 -13.82
C SER A 99 -12.27 2.51 -13.48
N GLU A 100 -11.53 3.03 -14.45
CA GLU A 100 -10.82 4.30 -14.37
C GLU A 100 -11.14 5.15 -15.61
N GLY A 101 -11.42 6.44 -15.42
CA GLY A 101 -11.82 7.35 -16.48
C GLY A 101 -13.22 7.07 -17.01
N GLU A 102 -13.34 7.03 -18.34
CA GLU A 102 -14.60 6.74 -19.06
C GLU A 102 -14.77 5.26 -19.40
N ASN A 103 -13.85 4.40 -18.92
CA ASN A 103 -13.94 2.98 -19.16
C ASN A 103 -15.22 2.40 -18.55
N LYS A 104 -15.90 1.56 -19.33
CA LYS A 104 -17.10 0.85 -18.87
C LYS A 104 -16.72 -0.10 -17.73
N VAL A 105 -17.58 -0.12 -16.72
CA VAL A 105 -17.50 -1.10 -15.64
C VAL A 105 -18.00 -2.43 -16.16
N ASP A 106 -17.24 -3.49 -15.92
CA ASP A 106 -17.67 -4.85 -16.18
C ASP A 106 -18.85 -5.20 -15.26
N GLU A 107 -20.01 -5.46 -15.88
CA GLU A 107 -21.25 -5.76 -15.15
C GLU A 107 -21.20 -7.09 -14.39
N GLU A 108 -20.45 -8.07 -14.88
CA GLU A 108 -20.31 -9.37 -14.23
C GLU A 108 -19.47 -9.22 -12.95
N LEU A 109 -18.33 -8.54 -13.05
CA LEU A 109 -17.49 -8.20 -11.89
C LEU A 109 -18.25 -7.32 -10.89
N LEU A 110 -19.04 -6.36 -11.37
CA LEU A 110 -19.87 -5.52 -10.53
C LEU A 110 -20.89 -6.35 -9.73
N LYS A 111 -21.58 -7.29 -10.38
CA LYS A 111 -22.53 -8.21 -9.73
C LYS A 111 -21.81 -9.10 -8.72
N GLN A 112 -20.65 -9.65 -9.06
CA GLN A 112 -19.85 -10.49 -8.17
C GLN A 112 -19.34 -9.73 -6.94
N CYS A 113 -18.90 -8.48 -7.11
CA CYS A 113 -18.50 -7.62 -6.00
C CYS A 113 -19.68 -7.38 -5.06
N LYS A 114 -20.84 -7.01 -5.61
CA LYS A 114 -22.06 -6.77 -4.81
C LYS A 114 -22.54 -8.02 -4.09
N SER A 115 -22.55 -9.19 -4.75
CA SER A 115 -22.94 -10.47 -4.11
C SER A 115 -21.99 -10.88 -2.99
N SER A 116 -20.72 -10.49 -3.10
CA SER A 116 -19.70 -10.67 -2.05
C SER A 116 -19.77 -9.61 -0.93
N GLY A 117 -20.75 -8.69 -0.98
CA GLY A 117 -20.97 -7.65 0.03
C GLY A 117 -20.10 -6.40 -0.14
N PHE A 118 -19.52 -6.15 -1.31
CA PHE A 118 -18.81 -4.91 -1.61
C PHE A 118 -19.81 -3.83 -2.03
N SER A 119 -19.67 -2.65 -1.43
CA SER A 119 -20.34 -1.42 -1.85
C SER A 119 -19.60 -0.80 -3.03
N VAL A 120 -20.27 0.02 -3.84
CA VAL A 120 -19.67 0.63 -5.03
C VAL A 120 -19.80 2.14 -4.94
N PHE A 121 -18.69 2.83 -5.15
CA PHE A 121 -18.62 4.28 -5.13
C PHE A 121 -17.75 4.79 -6.28
N SER A 122 -18.10 5.95 -6.83
CA SER A 122 -17.29 6.61 -7.85
C SER A 122 -16.61 7.83 -7.26
N PHE A 123 -15.29 7.82 -7.19
CA PHE A 123 -14.52 9.00 -6.81
C PHE A 123 -14.60 10.07 -7.89
N PRO A 124 -14.84 11.35 -7.53
CA PRO A 124 -14.75 12.44 -8.47
C PRO A 124 -13.29 12.62 -8.94
N GLN A 125 -13.12 13.32 -10.06
CA GLN A 125 -11.79 13.72 -10.49
C GLN A 125 -11.19 14.70 -9.47
N VAL A 126 -9.97 14.39 -9.02
CA VAL A 126 -9.21 15.26 -8.11
C VAL A 126 -8.24 16.09 -8.95
N THR A 127 -8.07 17.38 -8.63
CA THR A 127 -7.17 18.25 -9.40
C THR A 127 -5.74 18.24 -8.88
N HIS A 128 -5.57 18.07 -7.57
CA HIS A 128 -4.27 18.13 -6.92
C HIS A 128 -4.12 16.96 -5.94
N VAL A 129 -3.05 16.18 -6.11
CA VAL A 129 -2.70 15.10 -5.18
C VAL A 129 -1.25 15.21 -4.77
N ILE A 130 -0.97 14.82 -3.52
CA ILE A 130 0.38 14.57 -3.06
C ILE A 130 0.62 13.07 -3.22
N SER A 131 1.51 12.72 -4.14
CA SER A 131 1.75 11.35 -4.53
C SER A 131 3.19 10.93 -4.22
N THR A 132 3.32 9.67 -3.84
CA THR A 132 4.59 8.98 -3.65
C THR A 132 4.40 7.52 -4.05
N SER A 133 5.41 6.93 -4.66
CA SER A 133 5.42 5.51 -4.99
C SER A 133 6.48 4.81 -4.15
N PHE A 134 6.18 3.59 -3.72
CA PHE A 134 7.12 2.75 -2.99
C PHE A 134 6.95 1.31 -3.46
N ARG A 135 8.06 0.64 -3.73
CA ARG A 135 8.05 -0.72 -4.25
C ARG A 135 7.59 -1.71 -3.17
N HIS A 136 6.58 -2.51 -3.48
CA HIS A 136 6.01 -3.52 -2.57
C HIS A 136 6.45 -4.92 -3.00
N THR A 137 7.73 -5.25 -2.82
CA THR A 137 8.32 -6.53 -3.27
C THR A 137 8.75 -7.48 -2.16
N ALA A 138 8.97 -6.98 -0.94
CA ALA A 138 9.50 -7.79 0.17
C ALA A 138 8.49 -7.99 1.31
N LEU A 139 8.69 -9.03 2.13
CA LEU A 139 7.82 -9.37 3.27
C LEU A 139 7.62 -8.22 4.27
N PHE A 140 8.65 -7.40 4.49
CA PHE A 140 8.59 -6.25 5.40
C PHE A 140 8.26 -4.92 4.71
N SER A 141 7.89 -4.94 3.42
CA SER A 141 7.60 -3.72 2.64
C SER A 141 6.48 -2.89 3.25
N THR A 142 5.44 -3.51 3.83
CA THR A 142 4.36 -2.79 4.53
C THR A 142 4.89 -2.00 5.73
N TYR A 143 5.75 -2.62 6.54
CA TYR A 143 6.36 -1.97 7.70
C TYR A 143 7.28 -0.83 7.28
N PHE A 144 8.15 -1.06 6.29
CA PHE A 144 9.05 -0.03 5.78
C PHE A 144 8.29 1.12 5.12
N ARG A 145 7.19 0.85 4.42
CA ARG A 145 6.30 1.87 3.87
C ARG A 145 5.77 2.77 4.99
N VAL A 146 5.23 2.19 6.06
CA VAL A 146 4.70 2.97 7.18
C VAL A 146 5.78 3.84 7.82
N ARG A 147 6.96 3.26 8.10
CA ARG A 147 8.05 3.97 8.78
C ARG A 147 8.80 4.98 7.93
N ARG A 148 8.96 4.77 6.63
CA ARG A 148 9.76 5.65 5.76
C ARG A 148 8.89 6.64 4.97
N VAL A 149 7.72 6.23 4.49
CA VAL A 149 6.88 7.07 3.60
C VAL A 149 6.09 8.11 4.40
N TYR A 150 5.39 7.72 5.47
CA TYR A 150 4.53 8.66 6.20
C TYR A 150 5.29 9.85 6.81
N PRO A 151 6.48 9.68 7.44
CA PRO A 151 7.22 10.83 7.94
C PRO A 151 7.63 11.83 6.85
N GLN A 152 7.96 11.34 5.65
CA GLN A 152 8.29 12.22 4.52
C GLN A 152 7.05 12.94 3.99
N LEU A 153 5.92 12.23 3.91
CA LEU A 153 4.64 12.83 3.52
C LEU A 153 4.20 13.91 4.52
N GLU A 154 4.27 13.63 5.82
CA GLU A 154 3.99 14.58 6.90
C GLU A 154 4.91 15.82 6.81
N ARG A 155 6.21 15.61 6.61
CA ARG A 155 7.17 16.72 6.44
C ARG A 155 6.84 17.56 5.21
N TYR A 156 6.52 16.93 4.09
CA TYR A 156 6.17 17.62 2.85
C TYR A 156 4.92 18.48 3.01
N ILE A 157 3.84 17.91 3.58
CA ILE A 157 2.57 18.62 3.85
C ILE A 157 2.82 19.84 4.77
N LYS A 158 3.58 19.65 5.86
CA LYS A 158 3.89 20.74 6.81
C LYS A 158 4.67 21.89 6.19
N VAL A 159 5.66 21.59 5.34
CA VAL A 159 6.50 22.62 4.69
C VAL A 159 5.73 23.38 3.62
N ARG A 160 4.93 22.66 2.81
CA ARG A 160 4.21 23.25 1.68
C ARG A 160 2.89 23.94 2.07
N ARG A 161 2.38 23.69 3.30
CA ARG A 161 1.08 24.19 3.80
C ARG A 161 -0.06 23.97 2.80
N VAL A 162 -0.11 22.77 2.23
CA VAL A 162 -1.19 22.33 1.32
C VAL A 162 -2.44 22.03 2.13
#